data_AF-A0A2A6R812-F1
#
_entry.id   AF-A0A2A6R812-F1
#
_cell.length_a   1.000
_cell.length_b   1.000
_cell.length_c   1.000
_cell.angle_alpha   90.00
_cell.angle_beta   90.00
_cell.angle_gamma   90.00
#
_symmetry.space_group_name_H-M   'P 1'
#
loop_
_entity.id
_entity.type
_entity.pdbx_description
1 polymer ?
#
loop_
_entity_poly.entity_id
_entity_poly.type
_entity_poly.pdbx_seq_one_letter_code
_entity_poly.pdbx_strand_id
1 'polypeptide(L)'
;MLKFLLALSVGALFVSPAQATDLYPATKACVPGKPHCERWTAEFKKSLALAQKGDHVAQQTVAFCLSTGCHGAVAIDRVASCSWYLVIVNSGTVTVLDRSNLRNTCQPMTPAQKDEARALSGELIRKLYNRAPVESDQM
;
A
#
# COMPACT_ATOMS: atom_id res chain seq x y z
N MET A 1 -55.36 -20.56 25.75
CA MET A 1 -53.92 -20.86 25.80
C MET A 1 -53.34 -20.70 24.41
N LEU A 2 -52.49 -19.70 24.16
CA LEU A 2 -51.53 -19.73 23.05
C LEU A 2 -50.41 -18.71 23.33
N LYS A 3 -49.23 -19.21 23.68
CA LYS A 3 -48.00 -18.43 23.89
C LYS A 3 -47.43 -18.04 22.53
N PHE A 4 -47.36 -16.75 22.23
CA PHE A 4 -46.54 -16.24 21.12
C PHE A 4 -45.09 -16.15 21.60
N LEU A 5 -44.23 -17.03 21.11
CA LEU A 5 -42.79 -16.95 21.28
C LEU A 5 -42.22 -16.09 20.14
N LEU A 6 -41.79 -14.87 20.49
CA LEU A 6 -40.95 -14.02 19.64
C LEU A 6 -39.54 -14.59 19.61
N ALA A 7 -39.18 -15.24 18.51
CA ALA A 7 -37.79 -15.59 18.23
C ALA A 7 -37.09 -14.38 17.59
N LEU A 8 -36.36 -13.59 18.40
CA LEU A 8 -35.38 -12.63 17.89
C LEU A 8 -34.17 -13.41 17.38
N SER A 9 -34.12 -13.66 16.08
CA SER A 9 -32.89 -14.11 15.42
C SER A 9 -31.95 -12.92 15.27
N VAL A 10 -31.03 -12.74 16.23
CA VAL A 10 -29.88 -11.86 16.08
C VAL A 10 -28.92 -12.54 15.11
N GLY A 11 -29.04 -12.21 13.82
CA GLY A 11 -28.04 -12.54 12.83
C GLY A 11 -26.78 -11.74 13.12
N ALA A 12 -25.81 -12.36 13.81
CA ALA A 12 -24.46 -11.83 13.88
C ALA A 12 -23.87 -11.86 12.47
N LEU A 13 -23.93 -10.72 11.78
CA LEU A 13 -23.13 -10.48 10.59
C LEU A 13 -21.67 -10.45 11.05
N PHE A 14 -21.00 -11.59 10.95
CA PHE A 14 -19.55 -11.65 10.96
C PHE A 14 -19.04 -10.96 9.70
N VAL A 15 -18.98 -9.63 9.74
CA VAL A 15 -18.16 -8.89 8.80
C VAL A 15 -16.73 -9.20 9.22
N SER A 16 -16.11 -10.16 8.53
CA SER A 16 -14.66 -10.37 8.65
C SER A 16 -14.01 -9.00 8.43
N PRO A 17 -13.14 -8.53 9.34
CA PRO A 17 -12.31 -7.39 9.00
C PRO A 17 -11.51 -7.84 7.77
N ALA A 18 -11.68 -7.13 6.66
CA ALA A 18 -10.77 -7.27 5.53
C ALA A 18 -9.37 -7.00 6.11
N GLN A 19 -8.63 -8.08 6.37
CA GLN A 19 -7.28 -7.94 6.88
C GLN A 19 -6.52 -7.18 5.80
N ALA A 20 -5.90 -6.07 6.16
CA ALA A 20 -5.02 -5.26 5.31
C ALA A 20 -3.73 -6.02 4.94
N THR A 21 -3.86 -7.28 4.56
CA THR A 21 -2.78 -8.20 4.18
C THR A 21 -2.91 -8.73 2.76
N ASP A 22 -4.09 -8.62 2.13
CA ASP A 22 -4.20 -8.70 0.67
C ASP A 22 -4.16 -7.28 0.10
N LEU A 23 -2.99 -6.63 0.21
CA LEU A 23 -2.69 -5.49 -0.65
C LEU A 23 -2.91 -6.00 -2.08
N TYR A 24 -3.89 -5.41 -2.76
CA TYR A 24 -4.28 -5.57 -4.17
C TYR A 24 -3.26 -6.37 -5.00
N PRO A 25 -3.66 -7.33 -5.86
CA PRO A 25 -2.73 -7.89 -6.84
C PRO A 25 -2.28 -6.76 -7.78
N ALA A 26 -1.23 -6.06 -7.37
CA ALA A 26 -0.67 -4.94 -8.10
C ALA A 26 0.05 -5.46 -9.33
N THR A 27 0.40 -6.75 -9.38
CA THR A 27 1.01 -7.35 -10.56
C THR A 27 0.00 -7.57 -11.68
N LYS A 28 0.35 -7.17 -12.89
CA LYS A 28 -0.41 -7.48 -14.12
C LYS A 28 0.08 -8.79 -14.74
N ALA A 29 -0.79 -9.43 -15.52
CA ALA A 29 -0.38 -10.55 -16.37
C ALA A 29 0.54 -10.05 -17.48
N CYS A 30 1.71 -10.66 -17.62
CA CYS A 30 2.64 -10.35 -18.71
C CYS A 30 2.19 -10.99 -20.01
N VAL A 31 2.37 -10.28 -21.13
CA VAL A 31 2.28 -10.89 -22.45
C VAL A 31 3.46 -11.88 -22.60
N PRO A 32 3.23 -13.14 -22.97
CA PRO A 32 4.29 -14.13 -23.13
C PRO A 32 5.43 -13.66 -24.04
N GLY A 33 6.68 -13.97 -23.68
CA GLY A 33 7.86 -13.62 -24.48
C GLY A 33 8.35 -12.17 -24.34
N LYS A 34 7.89 -11.44 -23.32
CA LYS A 34 8.37 -10.09 -22.97
C LYS A 34 9.23 -10.16 -21.69
N PRO A 35 10.55 -10.41 -21.79
CA PRO A 35 11.41 -10.73 -20.64
C PRO A 35 11.51 -9.60 -19.61
N HIS A 36 11.22 -8.35 -19.99
CA HIS A 36 11.19 -7.23 -19.06
C HIS A 36 10.01 -7.32 -18.10
N CYS A 37 8.81 -7.66 -18.57
CA CYS A 37 7.63 -7.72 -17.71
C CYS A 37 7.78 -8.82 -16.66
N GLU A 38 8.14 -10.04 -17.07
CA GLU A 38 8.25 -11.19 -16.16
C GLU A 38 9.32 -10.96 -15.08
N ARG A 39 10.49 -10.41 -15.48
CA ARG A 39 11.55 -10.03 -14.55
C ARG A 39 11.07 -8.99 -13.55
N TRP A 40 10.39 -7.94 -14.01
CA TRP A 40 9.87 -6.89 -13.14
C TRP A 40 8.72 -7.37 -12.25
N THR A 41 7.91 -8.34 -12.69
CA THR A 41 6.90 -9.00 -11.85
C THR A 41 7.57 -9.78 -10.73
N ALA A 42 8.63 -10.54 -11.03
CA ALA A 42 9.39 -11.27 -10.01
C ALA A 42 10.07 -10.31 -9.01
N GLU A 43 10.71 -9.25 -9.53
CA GLU A 43 11.38 -8.25 -8.71
C GLU A 43 10.40 -7.50 -7.80
N PHE A 44 9.24 -7.10 -8.32
CA PHE A 44 8.19 -6.47 -7.51
C PHE A 44 7.70 -7.39 -6.40
N LYS A 45 7.44 -8.67 -6.68
CA LYS A 45 7.01 -9.64 -5.66
C LYS A 45 8.04 -9.82 -4.56
N LYS A 46 9.31 -9.95 -4.94
CA LYS A 46 10.43 -10.03 -3.99
C LYS A 46 10.54 -8.76 -3.14
N SER A 47 10.51 -7.60 -3.80
CA SER A 47 10.57 -6.30 -3.14
C SER A 47 9.39 -6.09 -2.19
N LEU A 48 8.17 -6.46 -2.57
CA LEU A 48 7.00 -6.35 -1.68
C LEU A 48 7.18 -7.17 -0.39
N ALA A 49 7.66 -8.41 -0.51
CA ALA A 49 7.91 -9.26 0.65
C ALA A 49 9.00 -8.71 1.60
N LEU A 50 10.01 -8.03 1.05
CA LEU A 50 11.07 -7.37 1.84
C LEU A 50 10.62 -6.03 2.41
N ALA A 51 9.85 -5.25 1.64
CA ALA A 51 9.30 -3.97 2.07
C ALA A 51 8.37 -4.13 3.28
N GLN A 52 7.58 -5.22 3.28
CA GLN A 52 6.74 -5.63 4.41
C GLN A 52 7.52 -6.10 5.65
N LYS A 53 8.85 -6.21 5.55
CA LYS A 53 9.77 -6.47 6.68
C LYS A 53 10.60 -5.24 7.04
N GLY A 54 10.32 -4.09 6.44
CA GLY A 54 11.00 -2.83 6.74
C GLY A 54 12.24 -2.55 5.88
N ASP A 55 12.52 -3.35 4.84
CA ASP A 55 13.66 -3.09 3.96
C ASP A 55 13.44 -1.80 3.15
N HIS A 56 14.29 -0.79 3.39
CA HIS A 56 14.14 0.55 2.84
C HIS A 56 14.27 0.59 1.31
N VAL A 57 15.22 -0.16 0.73
CA VAL A 57 15.41 -0.19 -0.73
C VAL A 57 14.23 -0.89 -1.40
N ALA A 58 13.74 -1.97 -0.79
CA ALA A 58 12.56 -2.67 -1.28
C ALA A 58 11.30 -1.79 -1.22
N GLN A 59 11.14 -0.98 -0.17
CA GLN A 59 10.06 0.02 -0.09
C GLN A 59 10.13 1.03 -1.24
N GLN A 60 11.33 1.54 -1.55
CA GLN A 60 11.54 2.44 -2.71
C GLN A 60 11.14 1.77 -4.02
N THR A 61 11.54 0.51 -4.24
CA THR A 61 11.18 -0.25 -5.44
C THR A 61 9.66 -0.44 -5.57
N VAL A 62 8.98 -0.79 -4.47
CA VAL A 62 7.52 -0.95 -4.46
C VAL A 62 6.84 0.37 -4.80
N ALA A 63 7.22 1.46 -4.13
CA ALA A 63 6.66 2.79 -4.38
C ALA A 63 6.87 3.21 -5.85
N PHE A 64 8.08 3.02 -6.38
CA PHE A 64 8.42 3.32 -7.77
C PHE A 64 7.57 2.51 -8.77
N CYS A 65 7.45 1.20 -8.58
CA CYS A 65 6.67 0.35 -9.48
C CYS A 65 5.18 0.67 -9.47
N LEU A 66 4.61 1.02 -8.31
CA LEU A 66 3.22 1.46 -8.21
C LEU A 66 2.98 2.80 -8.92
N SER A 67 4.00 3.65 -9.07
CA SER A 67 3.88 4.92 -9.80
C SER A 67 4.05 4.76 -11.33
N THR A 68 4.97 3.88 -11.76
CA THR A 68 5.42 3.78 -13.16
C THR A 68 4.88 2.57 -13.91
N GLY A 69 4.37 1.58 -13.19
CA GLY A 69 3.92 0.29 -13.72
C GLY A 69 5.05 -0.68 -14.08
N CYS A 70 6.31 -0.33 -13.82
CA CYS A 70 7.50 -1.20 -14.02
C CYS A 70 7.44 -2.01 -15.33
N HIS A 71 7.39 -1.30 -16.47
CA HIS A 71 7.31 -1.90 -17.81
C HIS A 71 6.08 -2.80 -18.04
N GLY A 72 4.95 -2.46 -17.41
CA GLY A 72 3.71 -3.20 -17.52
C GLY A 72 3.61 -4.38 -16.56
N ALA A 73 4.62 -4.63 -15.72
CA ALA A 73 4.58 -5.66 -14.70
C ALA A 73 3.61 -5.36 -13.55
N VAL A 74 3.36 -4.06 -13.30
CA VAL A 74 2.57 -3.58 -12.17
C VAL A 74 1.46 -2.63 -12.67
N ALA A 75 0.27 -2.75 -12.11
CA ALA A 75 -0.81 -1.79 -12.26
C ALA A 75 -0.41 -0.49 -11.55
N ILE A 76 -0.53 0.63 -12.26
CA ILE A 76 -0.25 1.92 -11.68
C ILE A 76 -1.32 2.21 -10.64
N ASP A 77 -0.89 2.38 -9.40
CA ASP A 77 -1.68 2.81 -8.26
C ASP A 77 -0.89 3.90 -7.54
N ARG A 78 -1.22 5.15 -7.87
CA ARG A 78 -0.50 6.30 -7.33
C ARG A 78 -0.79 6.49 -5.84
N VAL A 79 -1.99 6.18 -5.36
CA VAL A 79 -2.35 6.29 -3.94
C VAL A 79 -1.51 5.33 -3.12
N ALA A 80 -1.42 4.06 -3.54
CA ALA A 80 -0.54 3.09 -2.89
C ALA A 80 0.93 3.50 -3.00
N SER A 81 1.38 4.01 -4.15
CA SER A 81 2.75 4.56 -4.30
C SER A 81 3.05 5.67 -3.28
N CYS A 82 2.15 6.64 -3.14
CA CYS A 82 2.27 7.72 -2.16
C CYS A 82 2.29 7.18 -0.73
N SER A 83 1.45 6.19 -0.40
CA SER A 83 1.46 5.57 0.93
C SER A 83 2.81 4.92 1.27
N TRP A 84 3.49 4.30 0.30
CA TRP A 84 4.81 3.72 0.52
C TRP A 84 5.87 4.81 0.69
N TYR A 85 5.80 5.92 -0.06
CA TYR A 85 6.70 7.05 0.20
C TYR A 85 6.48 7.67 1.60
N LEU A 86 5.26 7.68 2.11
CA LEU A 86 4.98 8.10 3.49
C LEU A 86 5.59 7.14 4.53
N VAL A 87 5.57 5.82 4.26
CA VAL A 87 6.27 4.82 5.08
C VAL A 87 7.78 5.07 5.07
N ILE A 88 8.36 5.34 3.89
CA ILE A 88 9.80 5.57 3.72
C ILE A 88 10.26 6.80 4.50
N VAL A 89 9.56 7.94 4.39
CA VAL A 89 9.95 9.13 5.15
C VAL A 89 9.75 8.97 6.66
N ASN A 90 8.91 8.01 7.07
CA ASN A 90 8.75 7.59 8.46
C ASN A 90 9.72 6.47 8.90
N SER A 91 10.60 5.96 8.03
CA SER A 91 11.50 4.85 8.41
C SER A 91 12.62 5.24 9.39
N GLY A 92 12.93 6.54 9.51
CA GLY A 92 14.07 7.04 10.28
C GLY A 92 15.38 7.11 9.48
N THR A 93 15.43 6.54 8.26
CA THR A 93 16.62 6.55 7.38
C THR A 93 16.37 7.30 6.06
N VAL A 94 15.60 8.39 6.13
CA VAL A 94 15.12 9.13 4.96
C VAL A 94 16.22 9.90 4.22
N THR A 95 16.24 9.77 2.89
CA THR A 95 17.14 10.51 2.00
C THR A 95 16.48 11.77 1.41
N VAL A 96 17.28 12.63 0.77
CA VAL A 96 16.77 13.77 -0.01
C VAL A 96 15.93 13.31 -1.21
N LEU A 97 16.32 12.18 -1.81
CA LEU A 97 15.60 11.59 -2.94
C LEU A 97 14.22 11.10 -2.51
N ASP A 98 14.09 10.47 -1.33
CA ASP A 98 12.81 10.00 -0.80
C ASP A 98 11.81 11.14 -0.62
N ARG A 99 12.25 12.26 -0.05
CA ARG A 99 11.41 13.47 0.09
C ARG A 99 10.99 14.03 -1.26
N SER A 100 11.89 14.01 -2.25
CA SER A 100 11.55 14.47 -3.59
C SER A 100 10.56 13.54 -4.29
N ASN A 101 10.72 12.23 -4.13
CA ASN A 101 9.79 11.24 -4.69
C ASN A 101 8.42 11.29 -4.01
N LEU A 102 8.37 11.51 -2.70
CA LEU A 102 7.13 11.77 -1.97
C LEU A 102 6.39 12.97 -2.58
N ARG A 103 7.07 14.13 -2.67
CA ARG A 103 6.47 15.34 -3.24
C ARG A 103 5.97 15.12 -4.67
N ASN A 104 6.82 14.57 -5.54
CA ASN A 104 6.47 14.37 -6.95
C ASN A 104 5.29 13.39 -7.13
N THR A 105 5.16 12.40 -6.26
CA THR A 105 4.09 11.39 -6.33
C THR A 105 2.80 11.90 -5.69
N CYS A 106 2.89 12.52 -4.51
CA CYS A 106 1.74 12.86 -3.69
C CYS A 106 1.18 14.26 -3.97
N GLN A 107 2.02 15.26 -4.28
CA GLN A 107 1.55 16.65 -4.43
C GLN A 107 0.44 16.81 -5.49
N PRO A 108 0.50 16.16 -6.67
CA PRO A 108 -0.54 16.31 -7.70
C PRO A 108 -1.89 15.66 -7.37
N MET A 109 -2.00 14.94 -6.25
CA MET A 109 -3.21 14.22 -5.87
C MET A 109 -4.32 15.12 -5.37
N THR A 110 -5.56 14.64 -5.47
CA THR A 110 -6.71 15.28 -4.82
C THR A 110 -6.61 15.14 -3.29
N PRO A 111 -7.30 15.99 -2.51
CA PRO A 111 -7.36 15.85 -1.05
C PRO A 111 -7.79 14.45 -0.60
N ALA A 112 -8.84 13.88 -1.22
CA ALA A 112 -9.31 12.54 -0.90
C ALA A 112 -8.26 11.44 -1.12
N GLN A 113 -7.49 11.51 -2.22
CA GLN A 113 -6.40 10.59 -2.49
C GLN A 113 -5.25 10.72 -1.48
N LYS A 114 -4.96 11.96 -1.05
CA LYS A 114 -3.97 12.22 0.00
C LYS A 114 -4.42 11.62 1.34
N ASP A 115 -5.68 11.77 1.70
CA ASP A 115 -6.25 11.20 2.92
C ASP A 115 -6.24 9.67 2.91
N GLU A 116 -6.57 9.06 1.77
CA GLU A 116 -6.48 7.61 1.58
C GLU A 116 -5.02 7.12 1.71
N ALA A 117 -4.06 7.78 1.08
CA ALA A 117 -2.64 7.43 1.21
C ALA A 117 -2.13 7.55 2.65
N ARG A 118 -2.59 8.57 3.40
CA ARG A 118 -2.28 8.73 4.83
C ARG A 118 -2.87 7.59 5.67
N ALA A 119 -4.12 7.20 5.42
CA ALA A 119 -4.74 6.08 6.12
C ALA A 119 -3.96 4.77 5.90
N LEU A 120 -3.68 4.44 4.64
CA LEU A 120 -2.92 3.24 4.25
C LEU A 120 -1.50 3.23 4.85
N SER A 121 -0.78 4.35 4.74
CA SER A 121 0.57 4.45 5.30
C SER A 121 0.59 4.36 6.81
N GLY A 122 -0.41 4.92 7.50
CA GLY A 122 -0.55 4.84 8.95
C GLY A 122 -0.69 3.41 9.45
N GLU A 123 -1.44 2.56 8.74
CA GLU A 123 -1.53 1.13 9.04
C GLU A 123 -0.19 0.42 8.84
N LEU A 124 0.48 0.66 7.71
CA LEU A 124 1.79 0.07 7.42
C LEU A 124 2.85 0.51 8.44
N ILE A 125 2.90 1.79 8.82
CA ILE A 125 3.85 2.32 9.81
C ILE A 125 3.64 1.68 11.17
N ARG A 126 2.40 1.54 11.64
CA ARG A 126 2.09 0.84 12.90
C ARG A 126 2.58 -0.61 12.85
N LYS A 127 2.34 -1.31 11.75
CA LYS A 127 2.75 -2.71 11.57
C LYS A 127 4.27 -2.88 11.49
N LEU A 128 4.96 -2.02 10.75
CA LEU A 128 6.40 -2.16 10.47
C LEU A 128 7.28 -1.63 11.61
N TYR A 129 6.87 -0.54 12.25
CA TYR A 129 7.72 0.22 13.18
C TYR A 129 7.16 0.30 14.60
N ASN A 130 6.01 -0.33 14.87
CA ASN A 130 5.35 -0.36 16.18
C ASN A 130 5.18 1.05 16.81
N ARG A 131 4.83 2.03 15.99
CA ARG A 131 4.61 3.42 16.42
C ARG A 131 3.55 4.12 15.56
N ALA A 132 3.04 5.24 16.06
CA ALA A 132 2.19 6.12 15.28
C ALA A 132 2.98 6.81 14.13
N PRO A 133 2.36 7.08 12.97
CA PRO A 133 2.95 7.90 11.92
C PRO A 133 3.20 9.32 12.42
N VAL A 134 4.29 9.93 11.95
CA VAL A 134 4.54 11.38 12.14
C VAL A 134 3.78 12.13 11.06
N GLU A 135 3.02 13.15 11.46
CA GLU A 135 2.36 14.05 10.52
C GLU A 135 3.40 14.81 9.69
N SER A 136 3.14 14.93 8.39
CA SER A 136 4.05 15.57 7.45
C SER A 136 3.27 16.51 6.54
N ASP A 137 3.67 17.78 6.56
CA ASP A 137 3.15 18.83 5.67
C ASP A 137 3.75 18.74 4.25
N GLN A 138 4.56 17.71 3.96
CA GLN A 138 5.25 17.57 2.68
C GLN A 138 4.38 17.02 1.54
N MET A 139 3.06 16.94 1.74
CA MET A 139 2.06 16.46 0.77
C MET A 139 1.19 17.58 0.21
#